data_AF-A0A4Q7VXP8-F1
#
_entry.id   AF-A0A4Q7VXP8-F1
#
_cell.length_a   1.000
_cell.length_b   1.000
_cell.length_c   1.000
_cell.angle_alpha   90.00
_cell.angle_beta   90.00
_cell.angle_gamma   90.00
#
_symmetry.space_group_name_H-M   'P 1'
#
loop_
_entity.id
_entity.type
_entity.pdbx_description
1 polymer ?
#
loop_
_entity_poly.entity_id
_entity_poly.type
_entity_poly.pdbx_seq_one_letter_code
_entity_poly.pdbx_strand_id
1 'polypeptide(L)'
;MTDSLSRLAQQLDLFAKDRDWQQFHSPKNLASALVVEAGELLEHFQWMSEAQSRELAPDKRDAVGAELADVLLYLIQLAAALGIDPIAAAQSKLKLNELKYPVDRARGSSKKYDEL
;
A
#
# COMPACT_ATOMS: atom_id res chain seq x y z
N MET A 1 -3.21 -0.62 23.02
CA MET A 1 -2.12 -1.04 22.11
C MET A 1 -1.93 0.09 21.13
N THR A 2 -0.82 0.83 21.22
CA THR A 2 -0.45 1.82 20.21
C THR A 2 -0.28 1.07 18.89
N ASP A 3 -1.10 1.44 17.91
CA ASP A 3 -1.20 0.80 16.59
C ASP A 3 0.18 0.53 15.95
N SER A 4 0.37 -0.64 15.34
CA SER A 4 1.64 -1.05 14.71
C SER A 4 2.07 -0.07 13.61
N LEU A 5 1.12 0.54 12.90
CA LEU A 5 1.45 1.55 11.89
C LEU A 5 1.93 2.87 12.51
N SER A 6 1.34 3.29 13.62
CA SER A 6 1.81 4.46 14.37
C SER A 6 3.23 4.25 14.89
N ARG A 7 3.56 3.04 15.36
CA ARG A 7 4.92 2.69 15.78
C ARG A 7 5.91 2.69 14.60
N LEU A 8 5.52 2.12 13.46
CA LEU A 8 6.33 2.15 12.24
C LEU A 8 6.57 3.60 11.76
N ALA A 9 5.54 4.46 11.79
CA ALA A 9 5.67 5.86 11.44
C ALA A 9 6.71 6.58 12.32
N GLN A 10 6.70 6.32 13.63
CA GLN A 10 7.69 6.87 14.56
C GLN A 10 9.11 6.36 14.27
N GLN A 11 9.26 5.07 13.95
CA GLN A 11 10.57 4.50 13.59
C GLN A 11 11.11 5.09 12.28
N LEU A 12 10.25 5.30 11.29
CA LEU A 12 10.60 5.94 10.02
C LEU A 12 10.98 7.41 10.19
N ASP A 13 10.23 8.15 11.01
CA ASP A 13 10.53 9.55 11.32
C ASP A 13 11.89 9.68 12.02
N LEU A 14 12.19 8.82 13.01
CA LEU A 14 13.50 8.77 13.63
C LEU A 14 14.61 8.41 12.64
N PHE A 15 14.39 7.37 11.81
CA PHE A 15 15.35 6.96 10.79
C PHE A 15 15.70 8.09 9.81
N ALA A 16 14.70 8.87 9.40
CA ALA A 16 14.85 10.01 8.50
C ALA A 16 15.53 11.19 9.21
N LYS A 17 15.17 11.48 10.46
CA LYS A 17 15.81 12.53 11.28
C LYS A 17 17.29 12.29 11.49
N ASP A 18 17.66 11.06 11.85
CA ASP A 18 19.06 10.67 12.09
C ASP A 18 19.95 10.85 10.85
N ARG A 19 19.35 10.95 9.67
CA ARG A 19 20.03 11.13 8.37
C ARG A 19 19.82 12.51 7.75
N ASP A 20 19.10 13.41 8.43
CA ASP A 20 18.65 14.69 7.89
C ASP A 20 17.86 14.54 6.57
N TRP A 21 17.13 13.43 6.39
CA TRP A 21 16.39 13.13 5.16
C TRP A 21 15.00 13.75 5.11
N GLN A 22 14.50 14.28 6.22
CA GLN A 22 13.19 14.94 6.27
C GLN A 22 13.06 16.07 5.22
N GLN A 23 14.16 16.74 4.87
CA GLN A 23 14.21 17.77 3.82
C GLN A 23 13.80 17.24 2.42
N PHE A 24 13.95 15.94 2.17
CA PHE A 24 13.57 15.30 0.90
C PHE A 24 12.15 14.73 0.93
N HIS A 25 11.51 14.63 2.10
CA HIS A 25 10.22 13.97 2.31
C HIS A 25 9.01 14.88 2.04
N SER A 26 9.08 15.69 0.97
CA SER A 26 7.88 16.41 0.50
C SER A 26 6.79 15.41 0.09
N PRO A 27 5.49 15.71 0.25
CA PRO A 27 4.42 14.80 -0.18
C PRO A 27 4.53 14.38 -1.65
N LYS A 28 5.00 15.28 -2.53
CA LYS A 28 5.28 14.99 -3.93
C LYS A 28 6.35 13.89 -4.06
N ASN A 29 7.49 14.04 -3.38
CA ASN A 29 8.59 13.09 -3.48
C ASN A 29 8.21 11.73 -2.88
N LEU A 30 7.51 11.72 -1.74
CA LEU A 30 7.03 10.49 -1.11
C LEU A 30 6.02 9.74 -2.00
N ALA A 31 5.10 10.47 -2.64
CA ALA A 31 4.18 9.88 -3.61
C ALA A 31 4.91 9.33 -4.85
N SER A 32 5.95 10.03 -5.32
CA SER A 32 6.80 9.52 -6.41
C SER A 32 7.54 8.24 -6.01
N ALA A 33 8.15 8.21 -4.82
CA ALA A 33 8.86 7.02 -4.31
C ALA A 33 7.90 5.83 -4.16
N LEU A 34 6.70 6.05 -3.59
CA LEU A 34 5.67 5.01 -3.50
C LEU A 34 5.34 4.38 -4.85
N VAL A 35 5.25 5.18 -5.92
CA VAL A 35 4.99 4.67 -7.27
C VAL A 35 6.17 3.89 -7.83
N VAL A 36 7.41 4.28 -7.50
CA VAL A 36 8.62 3.53 -7.89
C VAL A 36 8.57 2.14 -7.25
N GLU A 37 8.38 2.05 -5.93
CA GLU A 37 8.32 0.75 -5.23
C GLU A 37 7.14 -0.12 -5.70
N ALA A 38 6.00 0.51 -6.05
CA ALA A 38 4.88 -0.23 -6.66
C ALA A 38 5.24 -0.78 -8.04
N GLY A 39 6.12 -0.09 -8.77
CA GLY A 39 6.72 -0.57 -10.01
C GLY A 39 7.66 -1.76 -9.77
N GLU A 40 8.57 -1.66 -8.80
CA GLU A 40 9.48 -2.74 -8.41
C GLU A 40 8.70 -4.00 -7.98
N LEU A 41 7.65 -3.82 -7.17
CA LEU A 41 6.70 -4.89 -6.84
C LEU A 41 6.08 -5.55 -8.09
N LEU A 42 5.68 -4.76 -9.08
CA LEU A 42 5.09 -5.27 -10.33
C LEU A 42 6.11 -6.07 -11.16
N GLU A 43 7.40 -5.71 -11.15
CA GLU A 43 8.44 -6.41 -11.90
C GLU A 43 8.55 -7.90 -11.51
N HIS A 44 8.14 -8.26 -10.28
CA HIS A 44 8.09 -9.64 -9.86
C HIS A 44 7.09 -10.49 -10.66
N PHE A 45 6.06 -9.88 -11.24
CA PHE A 45 4.92 -10.55 -11.87
C PHE A 45 4.81 -10.28 -13.37
N GLN A 46 5.49 -9.26 -13.91
CA GLN A 46 5.25 -8.72 -15.26
C GLN A 46 5.28 -9.75 -16.42
N TRP A 47 6.03 -10.85 -16.27
CA TRP A 47 6.16 -11.90 -17.29
C TRP A 47 5.49 -13.23 -16.90
N MET A 48 4.72 -13.25 -15.81
CA MET A 48 4.02 -14.43 -15.33
C MET A 48 2.62 -14.54 -15.95
N SER A 49 2.19 -15.77 -16.22
CA SER A 49 0.76 -16.07 -16.37
C SER A 49 0.03 -16.00 -15.02
N GLU A 50 -1.30 -15.90 -15.05
CA GLU A 50 -2.14 -15.93 -13.84
C GLU A 50 -1.97 -17.20 -12.99
N ALA A 51 -1.62 -18.33 -13.61
CA ALA A 51 -1.36 -19.56 -12.87
C ALA A 51 -0.01 -19.46 -12.14
N GLN A 52 1.03 -18.96 -12.82
CA GLN A 52 2.36 -18.79 -12.24
C GLN A 52 2.38 -17.78 -11.09
N SER A 53 1.60 -16.69 -11.18
CA SER A 53 1.55 -15.68 -10.12
C SER A 53 0.97 -16.18 -8.79
N ARG A 54 0.26 -17.32 -8.80
CA ARG A 54 -0.30 -17.98 -7.60
C ARG A 54 0.67 -18.96 -6.94
N GLU A 55 1.74 -19.35 -7.63
CA GLU A 55 2.65 -20.43 -7.23
C GLU A 55 4.10 -19.94 -7.13
N LEU A 56 4.31 -18.84 -6.40
CA LEU A 56 5.65 -18.29 -6.21
C LEU A 56 6.54 -19.27 -5.41
N ALA A 57 7.78 -19.46 -5.87
CA ALA A 57 8.83 -20.12 -5.10
C ALA A 57 9.18 -19.30 -3.83
N PRO A 58 9.69 -19.92 -2.74
CA PRO A 58 9.93 -19.24 -1.47
C PRO A 58 10.81 -17.99 -1.58
N ASP A 59 11.92 -18.08 -2.32
CA ASP A 59 12.84 -16.96 -2.59
C ASP A 59 12.14 -15.79 -3.30
N LYS A 60 11.27 -16.08 -4.27
CA LYS A 60 10.48 -15.07 -4.96
C LYS A 60 9.46 -14.41 -4.04
N ARG A 61 8.88 -15.15 -3.09
CA ARG A 61 7.94 -14.59 -2.08
C ARG A 61 8.66 -13.64 -1.12
N ASP A 62 9.87 -13.98 -0.70
CA ASP A 62 10.65 -13.12 0.18
C ASP A 62 10.97 -11.79 -0.52
N ALA A 63 11.37 -11.83 -1.78
CA ALA A 63 11.61 -10.62 -2.57
C ALA A 63 10.34 -9.79 -2.78
N VAL A 64 9.21 -10.41 -3.13
CA VAL A 64 7.90 -9.72 -3.17
C VAL A 64 7.53 -9.11 -1.81
N GLY A 65 7.88 -9.79 -0.72
CA GLY A 65 7.67 -9.31 0.65
C GLY A 65 8.46 -8.04 0.98
N ALA A 66 9.67 -7.91 0.45
CA ALA A 66 10.47 -6.69 0.56
C ALA A 66 9.79 -5.52 -0.15
N GLU A 67 9.41 -5.69 -1.42
CA GLU A 67 8.74 -4.62 -2.18
C GLU A 67 7.37 -4.22 -1.60
N LEU A 68 6.61 -5.20 -1.08
CA LEU A 68 5.38 -4.92 -0.32
C LEU A 68 5.65 -4.06 0.92
N ALA A 69 6.76 -4.31 1.62
CA ALA A 69 7.16 -3.52 2.76
C ALA A 69 7.52 -2.10 2.33
N ASP A 70 8.29 -1.92 1.25
CA ASP A 70 8.70 -0.59 0.79
C ASP A 70 7.51 0.27 0.35
N VAL A 71 6.54 -0.30 -0.38
CA VAL A 71 5.26 0.36 -0.69
C VAL A 71 4.53 0.78 0.59
N LEU A 72 4.46 -0.09 1.60
CA LEU A 72 3.83 0.21 2.88
C LEU A 72 4.55 1.34 3.63
N LEU A 73 5.89 1.30 3.70
CA LEU A 73 6.69 2.28 4.42
C LEU A 73 6.57 3.67 3.79
N TYR A 74 6.57 3.78 2.46
CA TYR A 74 6.33 5.07 1.79
C TYR A 74 4.88 5.55 1.94
N LEU A 75 3.89 4.65 1.95
CA LEU A 75 2.50 5.02 2.23
C LEU A 75 2.34 5.60 3.64
N ILE A 76 2.98 4.99 4.64
CA ILE A 76 2.98 5.48 6.02
C ILE A 76 3.66 6.86 6.11
N GLN A 77 4.82 7.04 5.48
CA GLN A 77 5.52 8.33 5.49
C GLN A 77 4.70 9.42 4.79
N LEU A 78 4.06 9.10 3.66
CA LEU A 78 3.19 10.03 2.95
C LEU A 78 1.98 10.42 3.80
N ALA A 79 1.35 9.44 4.46
CA ALA A 79 0.23 9.69 5.36
C ALA A 79 0.65 10.58 6.53
N ALA A 80 1.81 10.32 7.14
CA ALA A 80 2.36 11.14 8.21
C ALA A 80 2.66 12.58 7.75
N ALA A 81 3.27 12.76 6.58
CA ALA A 81 3.57 14.08 6.00
C ALA A 81 2.30 14.89 5.68
N LEU A 82 1.17 14.22 5.43
CA LEU A 82 -0.13 14.83 5.16
C LEU A 82 -1.06 14.92 6.38
N GLY A 83 -0.66 14.37 7.53
CA GLY A 83 -1.51 14.30 8.72
C GLY A 83 -2.74 13.39 8.55
N ILE A 84 -2.63 12.35 7.73
CA ILE A 84 -3.70 11.39 7.43
C ILE A 84 -3.52 10.14 8.28
N ASP A 85 -4.60 9.67 8.92
CA ASP A 85 -4.67 8.32 9.49
C ASP A 85 -5.05 7.31 8.39
N PRO A 86 -4.13 6.44 7.95
CA PRO A 86 -4.40 5.51 6.86
C PRO A 86 -5.42 4.43 7.24
N ILE A 87 -5.51 4.04 8.51
CA ILE A 87 -6.50 3.05 8.98
C ILE A 87 -7.89 3.67 8.97
N ALA A 88 -8.05 4.88 9.51
CA ALA A 88 -9.34 5.57 9.49
C ALA A 88 -9.81 5.85 8.05
N ALA A 89 -8.90 6.23 7.16
CA ALA A 89 -9.18 6.42 5.74
C ALA A 89 -9.63 5.11 5.06
N ALA A 90 -8.91 4.00 5.31
CA ALA A 90 -9.26 2.68 4.77
C ALA A 90 -10.62 2.18 5.28
N GLN A 91 -10.91 2.32 6.57
CA GLN A 91 -12.20 1.94 7.16
C GLN A 91 -13.36 2.74 6.56
N SER A 92 -13.17 4.04 6.37
CA SER A 92 -14.17 4.90 5.74
C SER A 92 -14.42 4.47 4.29
N LYS A 93 -13.34 4.12 3.56
CA LYS A 93 -13.43 3.63 2.18
C LYS A 93 -14.14 2.28 2.09
N LEU A 94 -13.89 1.35 3.02
CA LEU A 94 -14.56 0.05 3.06
C LEU A 94 -16.08 0.19 3.20
N LYS A 95 -16.55 1.03 4.14
CA LYS A 95 -17.99 1.31 4.30
C LYS A 95 -18.63 1.86 3.01
N LEU A 96 -17.93 2.76 2.32
CA LEU A 96 -18.40 3.27 1.03
C LEU A 96 -18.43 2.19 -0.07
N ASN A 97 -17.47 1.27 -0.06
CA ASN A 97 -17.43 0.17 -1.02
C ASN A 97 -18.57 -0.84 -0.76
N GLU A 98 -18.91 -1.14 0.49
CA GLU A 98 -20.05 -2.00 0.85
C GLU A 98 -21.38 -1.43 0.32
N LEU A 99 -21.55 -0.10 0.38
CA LEU A 99 -22.74 0.56 -0.17
C LEU A 99 -22.77 0.54 -1.70
N LYS A 100 -21.60 0.61 -2.36
CA LYS A 100 -21.49 0.57 -3.83
C LYS A 100 -21.63 -0.84 -4.40
N TYR A 101 -21.22 -1.86 -3.66
CA TYR A 101 -21.16 -3.25 -4.09
C TYR A 101 -21.95 -4.15 -3.12
N PRO A 102 -23.29 -4.01 -3.04
CA PRO A 102 -24.08 -4.81 -2.13
C PRO A 102 -24.07 -6.29 -2.55
N VAL A 103 -24.05 -7.20 -1.58
CA VAL A 103 -23.78 -8.64 -1.79
C VAL A 103 -24.77 -9.28 -2.77
N ASP A 104 -26.05 -8.89 -2.71
CA ASP A 104 -27.12 -9.40 -3.57
C ASP A 104 -26.93 -9.06 -5.06
N ARG A 105 -26.16 -8.01 -5.37
CA ARG A 105 -25.92 -7.57 -6.76
C ARG A 105 -24.50 -7.83 -7.23
N ALA A 106 -23.52 -7.72 -6.35
CA ALA A 106 -22.10 -7.79 -6.70
C ALA A 106 -21.50 -9.21 -6.65
N ARG A 107 -22.16 -10.18 -6.02
CA ARG A 107 -21.60 -11.53 -5.84
C ARG A 107 -21.31 -12.22 -7.18
N GLY A 108 -20.03 -12.54 -7.42
CA GLY A 108 -19.59 -13.22 -8.64
C GLY A 108 -19.56 -12.32 -9.89
N SER A 109 -19.76 -11.00 -9.72
CA SER A 109 -19.72 -10.02 -10.80
C SER A 109 -18.48 -9.15 -10.70
N SER A 110 -17.77 -8.97 -11.82
CA SER A 110 -16.68 -7.98 -11.95
C SER A 110 -17.17 -6.64 -12.50
N LYS A 111 -18.49 -6.48 -12.73
CA LYS A 111 -19.07 -5.24 -13.23
C LYS A 111 -18.86 -4.12 -12.23
N LYS A 112 -18.69 -2.91 -12.75
CA LYS A 112 -18.55 -1.72 -11.92
C LYS A 112 -19.91 -1.36 -11.31
N TYR A 113 -19.92 -0.64 -10.18
CA TYR A 113 -21.14 -0.38 -9.40
C TYR A 113 -22.25 0.36 -10.17
N ASP A 114 -21.90 1.09 -11.22
CA ASP A 114 -22.82 1.75 -12.16
C ASP A 114 -23.44 0.78 -13.19
N GLU A 115 -23.00 -0.48 -13.21
CA GLU A 115 -23.43 -1.56 -14.12
C GLU A 115 -23.98 -2.80 -13.38
N LEU A 116 -24.15 -2.72 -12.05
CA LEU A 116 -24.68 -3.78 -11.17
C LEU A 116 -26.21 -3.86 -11.14
#